data_AF-A0A2L0BCJ1-F1
#
_entry.id   AF-A0A2L0BCJ1-F1
#
_cell.length_a   1.000
_cell.length_b   1.000
_cell.length_c   1.000
_cell.angle_alpha   90.00
_cell.angle_beta   90.00
_cell.angle_gamma   90.00
#
_symmetry.space_group_name_H-M   'P 1'
#
loop_
_entity.id
_entity.type
_entity.pdbx_description
1 polymer ?
#
loop_
_entity_poly.entity_id
_entity_poly.type
_entity_poly.pdbx_seq_one_letter_code
_entity_poly.pdbx_strand_id
1 'polypeptide(L)'
;AVGIHGEDIDAAIQTYNLMSEKYFTHASPTLFAAATPVPQLSSCYLLTVPSDNYQGYLKALTQCAMISKSAGGIGLSVHNVRANGTPLDSCKGTAKGLVPFTRMFNNVARYVDQGGNKRPGAIAIYLEPWHADIFEFLNLKKNTGKEELRARELFYALWTPDLFMERIKANKTWSLMCPHQCPGLADVWGEEFNKLYEKYEAKNMYIKQVPARDLWRAICTSQIETGTPYMLYKDACNKKSNQQNLGTIKSSNLCTEIVEYTSADEIAVCNLASVAVNMFVNPDRKTYNFEKLKEIVEVVTRNLNKIIDINYYPLPETRNSNLRHRPIGIGVQGLADAFILLRMPFESPEATLLNKQIFETLYYGALKASCELAEKEGTYSSYEGSPVSKGILQYDMWNVTPTSLWDWTALKQKIAKNGLRNSLLMAPMPTASTAQILGNNESTEPYTSNIYTRRVLSGEFQVVNHHLLKDLTDRGLWNDIMKNQLIANYGSIQNLPGVPNDLKEI
;
A
#
# COMPACT_ATOMS: atom_id res chain seq x y z
N ALA A 1 -16.14 2.14 -17.60
CA ALA A 1 -16.50 3.38 -18.31
C ALA A 1 -17.89 3.88 -17.87
N VAL A 2 -19.00 3.34 -18.41
CA VAL A 2 -20.37 3.80 -18.07
C VAL A 2 -20.65 3.77 -16.58
N GLY A 3 -20.27 2.70 -15.87
CA GLY A 3 -20.47 2.60 -14.42
C GLY A 3 -19.74 3.67 -13.59
N ILE A 4 -18.75 4.37 -14.15
CA ILE A 4 -18.03 5.48 -13.48
C ILE A 4 -18.61 6.84 -13.88
N HIS A 5 -18.99 6.99 -15.15
CA HIS A 5 -19.33 8.28 -15.73
C HIS A 5 -20.83 8.54 -15.85
N GLY A 6 -21.67 7.52 -15.73
CA GLY A 6 -23.12 7.65 -15.85
C GLY A 6 -23.53 8.27 -17.17
N GLU A 7 -24.22 9.41 -17.09
CA GLU A 7 -24.74 10.17 -18.24
C GLU A 7 -23.67 11.00 -18.97
N ASP A 8 -22.47 11.15 -18.41
CA ASP A 8 -21.34 11.81 -19.07
C ASP A 8 -20.71 10.86 -20.10
N ILE A 9 -21.36 10.76 -21.26
CA ILE A 9 -21.00 9.82 -22.33
C ILE A 9 -19.63 10.16 -22.92
N ASP A 10 -19.26 11.43 -23.04
CA ASP A 10 -17.97 11.84 -23.58
C ASP A 10 -16.82 11.34 -22.69
N ALA A 11 -16.93 11.53 -21.37
CA ALA A 11 -15.96 10.98 -20.43
C ALA A 11 -15.98 9.44 -20.41
N ALA A 12 -17.15 8.82 -20.60
CA ALA A 12 -17.27 7.37 -20.70
C ALA A 12 -16.50 6.82 -21.91
N ILE A 13 -16.65 7.45 -23.09
CA ILE A 13 -15.95 7.08 -24.32
C ILE A 13 -14.44 7.30 -24.15
N GLN A 14 -14.03 8.45 -23.58
CA GLN A 14 -12.63 8.72 -23.31
C GLN A 14 -12.00 7.63 -22.43
N THR A 15 -12.63 7.32 -21.30
CA THR A 15 -12.16 6.25 -20.39
C THR A 15 -12.17 4.88 -21.06
N TYR A 16 -13.19 4.57 -21.87
CA TYR A 16 -13.24 3.31 -22.62
C TYR A 16 -12.06 3.16 -23.57
N ASN A 17 -11.82 4.17 -24.42
CA ASN A 17 -10.73 4.12 -25.40
C ASN A 17 -9.39 3.90 -24.69
N LEU A 18 -9.08 4.71 -23.69
CA LEU A 18 -7.82 4.62 -22.95
C LEU A 18 -7.63 3.27 -22.21
N MET A 19 -8.70 2.70 -21.64
CA MET A 19 -8.64 1.38 -21.00
C MET A 19 -8.51 0.25 -22.04
N SER A 20 -9.23 0.35 -23.17
CA SER A 20 -9.20 -0.66 -24.24
C SER A 20 -7.85 -0.72 -24.96
N GLU A 21 -7.19 0.43 -25.07
CA GLU A 21 -5.81 0.59 -25.56
C GLU A 21 -4.76 0.30 -24.49
N LYS A 22 -5.19 -0.11 -23.28
CA LYS A 22 -4.36 -0.56 -22.16
C LYS A 22 -3.46 0.52 -21.53
N TYR A 23 -3.73 1.81 -21.71
CA TYR A 23 -2.93 2.88 -21.09
C TYR A 23 -2.99 2.84 -19.55
N PHE A 24 -4.13 2.44 -19.00
CA PHE A 24 -4.31 2.23 -17.57
C PHE A 24 -5.43 1.22 -17.31
N THR A 25 -5.56 0.78 -16.07
CA THR A 25 -6.70 -0.01 -15.62
C THR A 25 -7.09 0.36 -14.19
N HIS A 26 -8.38 0.24 -13.89
CA HIS A 26 -8.89 0.36 -12.53
C HIS A 26 -8.62 -0.92 -11.74
N ALA A 27 -8.65 -0.84 -10.42
CA ALA A 27 -8.46 -2.01 -9.57
C ALA A 27 -9.58 -3.05 -9.75
N SER A 28 -9.28 -4.31 -9.39
CA SER A 28 -10.20 -5.44 -9.56
C SER A 28 -11.62 -5.21 -9.01
N PRO A 29 -11.83 -4.61 -7.81
CA PRO A 29 -13.18 -4.33 -7.32
C PRO A 29 -13.98 -3.42 -8.25
N THR A 30 -13.36 -2.36 -8.78
CA THR A 30 -13.99 -1.49 -9.78
C THR A 30 -14.33 -2.27 -11.05
N LEU A 31 -13.43 -3.12 -11.55
CA LEU A 31 -13.68 -3.94 -12.74
C LEU A 31 -14.82 -4.95 -12.53
N PHE A 32 -14.96 -5.49 -11.32
CA PHE A 32 -16.00 -6.47 -10.98
C PHE A 32 -17.39 -5.84 -10.75
N ALA A 33 -17.43 -4.67 -10.11
CA ALA A 33 -18.66 -4.14 -9.54
C ALA A 33 -19.19 -2.86 -10.21
N ALA A 34 -18.42 -2.19 -11.08
CA ALA A 34 -18.93 -1.01 -11.79
C ALA A 34 -20.17 -1.36 -12.62
N ALA A 35 -21.22 -0.53 -12.53
CA ALA A 35 -22.54 -0.75 -13.14
C ALA A 35 -23.30 -2.00 -12.65
N THR A 36 -22.96 -2.55 -11.49
CA THR A 36 -23.76 -3.59 -10.81
C THR A 36 -24.72 -2.99 -9.78
N PRO A 37 -25.73 -3.73 -9.28
CA PRO A 37 -26.69 -3.20 -8.29
C PRO A 37 -26.07 -2.70 -6.99
N VAL A 38 -24.91 -3.24 -6.60
CA VAL A 38 -24.17 -2.84 -5.39
C VAL A 38 -22.72 -2.54 -5.81
N PRO A 39 -22.44 -1.33 -6.33
CA PRO A 39 -21.15 -1.00 -6.90
C PRO A 39 -20.13 -0.67 -5.80
N GLN A 40 -19.58 -1.70 -5.15
CA GLN A 40 -18.44 -1.54 -4.24
C GLN A 40 -17.15 -1.55 -5.08
N LEU A 41 -16.57 -0.37 -5.28
CA LEU A 41 -15.49 -0.10 -6.23
C LEU A 41 -14.12 0.07 -5.56
N SER A 42 -14.10 0.40 -4.26
CA SER A 42 -12.88 0.63 -3.48
C SER A 42 -12.17 -0.68 -3.09
N SER A 43 -10.85 -0.66 -2.94
CA SER A 43 -10.08 -1.90 -2.74
C SER A 43 -9.64 -2.15 -1.30
N CYS A 44 -9.32 -1.08 -0.58
CA CYS A 44 -8.60 -1.17 0.68
C CYS A 44 -9.28 -0.32 1.75
N TYR A 45 -9.26 -0.84 2.97
CA TYR A 45 -9.85 -0.22 4.14
C TYR A 45 -8.84 -0.22 5.29
N LEU A 46 -8.78 0.89 6.03
CA LEU A 46 -7.93 1.02 7.21
C LEU A 46 -8.81 1.38 8.40
N LEU A 47 -8.63 0.69 9.52
CA LEU A 47 -9.37 0.95 10.74
C LEU A 47 -8.50 0.80 11.98
N THR A 48 -8.86 1.54 13.01
CA THR A 48 -8.31 1.40 14.36
C THR A 48 -9.36 0.78 15.25
N VAL A 49 -8.97 -0.08 16.21
CA VAL A 49 -9.90 -0.59 17.21
C VAL A 49 -10.54 0.59 17.96
N PRO A 50 -11.89 0.77 17.94
CA PRO A 50 -12.53 1.99 18.42
C PRO A 50 -12.27 2.32 19.89
N SER A 51 -12.20 1.30 20.75
CA SER A 51 -11.95 1.47 22.18
C SER A 51 -11.45 0.19 22.82
N ASP A 52 -10.66 0.33 23.90
CA ASP A 52 -10.11 -0.76 24.70
C ASP A 52 -11.12 -1.38 25.67
N ASN A 53 -12.20 -1.95 25.13
CA ASN A 53 -13.24 -2.68 25.86
C ASN A 53 -13.98 -3.66 24.93
N TYR A 54 -14.80 -4.55 25.49
CA TYR A 54 -15.53 -5.56 24.70
C TYR A 54 -16.43 -4.99 23.62
N GLN A 55 -17.10 -3.85 23.86
CA GLN A 55 -17.95 -3.21 22.84
C GLN A 55 -17.11 -2.72 21.66
N GLY A 56 -15.98 -2.06 21.93
CA GLY A 56 -15.04 -1.63 20.89
C GLY A 56 -14.45 -2.79 20.11
N TYR A 57 -14.06 -3.87 20.80
CA TYR A 57 -13.52 -5.07 20.16
C TYR A 57 -14.54 -5.76 19.25
N LEU A 58 -15.77 -5.95 19.72
CA LEU A 58 -16.85 -6.54 18.91
C LEU A 58 -17.25 -5.61 17.75
N LYS A 59 -17.27 -4.29 17.97
CA LYS A 59 -17.50 -3.32 16.90
C LYS A 59 -16.45 -3.46 15.79
N ALA A 60 -15.15 -3.49 16.14
CA ALA A 60 -14.08 -3.70 15.17
C ALA A 60 -14.23 -5.03 14.41
N LEU A 61 -14.59 -6.10 15.12
CA LEU A 61 -14.83 -7.42 14.51
C LEU A 61 -15.99 -7.39 13.50
N THR A 62 -17.11 -6.76 13.86
CA THR A 62 -18.26 -6.58 12.96
C THR A 62 -17.90 -5.71 11.76
N GLN A 63 -17.17 -4.61 11.96
CA GLN A 63 -16.71 -3.75 10.89
C GLN A 63 -15.82 -4.52 9.89
N CYS A 64 -14.86 -5.31 10.40
CA CYS A 64 -14.03 -6.18 9.56
C CYS A 64 -14.84 -7.22 8.78
N ALA A 65 -15.83 -7.86 9.41
CA ALA A 65 -16.67 -8.86 8.76
C ALA A 65 -17.50 -8.24 7.61
N MET A 66 -18.06 -7.04 7.84
CA MET A 66 -18.86 -6.33 6.83
C MET A 66 -18.01 -5.87 5.64
N ILE A 67 -16.79 -5.39 5.89
CA ILE A 67 -15.85 -5.01 4.83
C ILE A 67 -15.37 -6.23 4.05
N SER A 68 -14.99 -7.32 4.75
CA SER A 68 -14.54 -8.55 4.10
C SER A 68 -15.63 -9.15 3.23
N LYS A 69 -16.90 -9.12 3.67
CA LYS A 69 -18.05 -9.56 2.85
C LYS A 69 -18.13 -8.82 1.51
N SER A 70 -17.72 -7.56 1.48
CA SER A 70 -17.67 -6.71 0.29
C SER A 70 -16.33 -6.75 -0.45
N ALA A 71 -15.52 -7.81 -0.26
CA ALA A 71 -14.26 -8.05 -0.94
C ALA A 71 -13.14 -7.01 -0.73
N GLY A 72 -13.21 -6.24 0.36
CA GLY A 72 -12.19 -5.26 0.76
C GLY A 72 -11.03 -5.88 1.54
N GLY A 73 -9.79 -5.51 1.22
CA GLY A 73 -8.62 -5.82 2.03
C GLY A 73 -8.50 -4.86 3.22
N ILE A 74 -8.08 -5.36 4.39
CA ILE A 74 -8.16 -4.60 5.66
C ILE A 74 -6.77 -4.42 6.28
N GLY A 75 -6.45 -3.19 6.69
CA GLY A 75 -5.42 -2.91 7.70
C GLY A 75 -6.08 -2.55 9.03
N LEU A 76 -5.74 -3.26 10.11
CA LEU A 76 -6.30 -3.04 11.44
C LEU A 76 -5.19 -2.66 12.44
N SER A 77 -5.23 -1.43 12.95
CA SER A 77 -4.40 -1.00 14.08
C SER A 77 -4.94 -1.54 15.40
N VAL A 78 -4.09 -2.21 16.18
CA VAL A 78 -4.46 -2.82 17.47
C VAL A 78 -3.61 -2.29 18.64
N HIS A 79 -2.91 -1.17 18.45
CA HIS A 79 -1.96 -0.60 19.42
C HIS A 79 -2.57 -0.29 20.79
N ASN A 80 -3.87 -0.01 20.82
CA ASN A 80 -4.62 0.38 22.00
C ASN A 80 -5.27 -0.81 22.75
N VAL A 81 -5.13 -2.04 22.25
CA VAL A 81 -5.63 -3.24 22.94
C VAL A 81 -4.72 -3.54 24.13
N ARG A 82 -5.28 -3.62 25.34
CA ARG A 82 -4.49 -3.89 26.55
C ARG A 82 -3.72 -5.22 26.50
N ALA A 83 -2.48 -5.19 26.99
CA ALA A 83 -1.58 -6.34 27.00
C ALA A 83 -1.99 -7.43 27.98
N ASN A 84 -1.53 -8.65 27.75
CA ASN A 84 -1.80 -9.81 28.60
C ASN A 84 -1.36 -9.56 30.06
N GLY A 85 -2.19 -10.00 31.02
CA GLY A 85 -1.91 -9.82 32.46
C GLY A 85 -2.33 -8.47 33.04
N THR A 86 -2.72 -7.49 32.22
CA THR A 86 -3.22 -6.19 32.71
C THR A 86 -4.56 -6.36 33.46
N PRO A 87 -4.75 -5.79 34.66
CA PRO A 87 -6.03 -5.85 35.38
C PRO A 87 -7.23 -5.34 34.56
N LEU A 88 -8.41 -5.92 34.81
CA LEU A 88 -9.67 -5.46 34.22
C LEU A 88 -10.42 -4.57 35.23
N ASP A 89 -10.96 -3.45 34.74
CA ASP A 89 -11.63 -2.45 35.60
C ASP A 89 -12.93 -2.99 36.22
N SER A 90 -13.61 -3.89 35.50
CA SER A 90 -14.95 -4.38 35.84
C SER A 90 -14.99 -5.73 36.57
N CYS A 91 -13.87 -6.44 36.69
CA CYS A 91 -13.83 -7.75 37.36
C CYS A 91 -12.45 -8.08 37.93
N LYS A 92 -12.39 -9.03 38.88
CA LYS A 92 -11.13 -9.52 39.49
C LYS A 92 -10.24 -10.36 38.55
N GLY A 93 -10.36 -10.16 37.24
CA GLY A 93 -9.61 -10.87 36.20
C GLY A 93 -8.52 -10.02 35.58
N THR A 94 -7.71 -10.66 34.73
CA THR A 94 -6.70 -10.02 33.90
C THR A 94 -7.02 -10.19 32.43
N ALA A 95 -6.60 -9.21 31.63
CA ALA A 95 -6.69 -9.26 30.18
C ALA A 95 -5.88 -10.42 29.62
N LYS A 96 -6.36 -11.02 28.54
CA LYS A 96 -5.69 -12.13 27.86
C LYS A 96 -4.75 -11.68 26.73
N GLY A 97 -4.67 -10.38 26.47
CA GLY A 97 -3.77 -9.77 25.50
C GLY A 97 -4.14 -10.02 24.03
N LEU A 98 -3.18 -9.74 23.15
CA LEU A 98 -3.36 -9.73 21.70
C LEU A 98 -3.60 -11.11 21.09
N VAL A 99 -3.07 -12.20 21.68
CA VAL A 99 -3.15 -13.52 21.05
C VAL A 99 -4.60 -14.03 20.93
N PRO A 100 -5.43 -14.09 21.98
CA PRO A 100 -6.83 -14.47 21.82
C PRO A 100 -7.63 -13.43 21.04
N PHE A 101 -7.26 -12.15 21.15
CA PHE A 101 -7.91 -11.07 20.40
C PHE A 101 -7.78 -11.29 18.88
N THR A 102 -6.55 -11.46 18.38
CA THR A 102 -6.30 -11.69 16.94
C THR A 102 -6.91 -12.99 16.43
N ARG A 103 -7.02 -14.03 17.28
CA ARG A 103 -7.71 -15.27 16.90
C ARG A 103 -9.18 -15.10 16.54
N MET A 104 -9.89 -14.11 17.12
CA MET A 104 -11.25 -13.79 16.71
C MET A 104 -11.28 -13.33 15.25
N PHE A 105 -10.37 -12.42 14.87
CA PHE A 105 -10.24 -11.91 13.51
C PHE A 105 -9.77 -12.99 12.53
N ASN A 106 -8.88 -13.89 12.96
CA ASN A 106 -8.45 -15.03 12.16
C ASN A 106 -9.63 -15.91 11.75
N ASN A 107 -10.54 -16.21 12.68
CA ASN A 107 -11.71 -17.02 12.38
C ASN A 107 -12.71 -16.28 11.49
N VAL A 108 -12.87 -14.95 11.65
CA VAL A 108 -13.69 -14.14 10.76
C VAL A 108 -13.12 -14.11 9.34
N ALA A 109 -11.80 -13.95 9.18
CA ALA A 109 -11.14 -13.98 7.88
C ALA A 109 -11.37 -15.30 7.12
N ARG A 110 -11.43 -16.43 7.87
CA ARG A 110 -11.78 -17.76 7.30
C ARG A 110 -13.24 -17.90 6.95
N TYR A 111 -14.13 -17.39 7.80
CA TYR A 111 -15.57 -17.57 7.64
C TYR A 111 -16.14 -16.69 6.53
N VAL A 112 -15.66 -15.44 6.42
CA VAL A 112 -16.14 -14.46 5.45
C VAL A 112 -15.23 -14.46 4.22
N ASP A 113 -15.34 -15.52 3.42
CA ASP A 113 -14.49 -15.84 2.26
C ASP A 113 -14.89 -15.17 0.93
N GLN A 114 -15.65 -14.08 1.02
CA GLN A 114 -16.10 -13.29 -0.14
C GLN A 114 -17.02 -14.06 -1.11
N GLY A 115 -17.78 -15.04 -0.61
CA GLY A 115 -18.89 -15.66 -1.35
C GLY A 115 -18.47 -16.87 -2.18
N GLY A 116 -17.73 -17.81 -1.58
CA GLY A 116 -17.34 -19.07 -2.22
C GLY A 116 -15.88 -19.09 -2.70
N ASN A 117 -14.98 -18.55 -1.87
CA ASN A 117 -13.53 -18.62 -2.02
C ASN A 117 -12.97 -17.98 -3.31
N LYS A 118 -13.68 -17.02 -3.92
CA LYS A 118 -13.15 -16.23 -5.05
C LYS A 118 -11.94 -15.40 -4.63
N ARG A 119 -11.88 -14.99 -3.35
CA ARG A 119 -10.76 -14.30 -2.72
C ARG A 119 -10.88 -14.43 -1.19
N PRO A 120 -9.96 -15.10 -0.48
CA PRO A 120 -10.02 -15.22 0.97
C PRO A 120 -10.02 -13.84 1.66
N GLY A 121 -10.74 -13.71 2.78
CA GLY A 121 -10.67 -12.50 3.61
C GLY A 121 -9.24 -12.26 4.09
N ALA A 122 -8.72 -11.04 3.88
CA ALA A 122 -7.33 -10.72 4.17
C ALA A 122 -7.23 -9.47 5.05
N ILE A 123 -6.66 -9.67 6.24
CA ILE A 123 -6.54 -8.64 7.28
C ILE A 123 -5.07 -8.57 7.71
N ALA A 124 -4.44 -7.41 7.57
CA ALA A 124 -3.15 -7.09 8.14
C ALA A 124 -3.31 -6.42 9.51
N ILE A 125 -2.73 -7.02 10.55
CA ILE A 125 -2.73 -6.47 11.90
C ILE A 125 -1.47 -5.62 12.08
N TYR A 126 -1.65 -4.36 12.48
CA TYR A 126 -0.57 -3.40 12.73
C TYR A 126 -0.34 -3.26 14.24
N LEU A 127 0.92 -3.40 14.65
CA LEU A 127 1.35 -3.24 16.04
C LEU A 127 2.63 -2.39 16.16
N GLU A 128 2.68 -1.47 17.12
CA GLU A 128 3.91 -0.76 17.46
C GLU A 128 4.84 -1.64 18.34
N PRO A 129 6.17 -1.61 18.14
CA PRO A 129 7.10 -2.54 18.78
C PRO A 129 7.32 -2.30 20.29
N TRP A 130 6.75 -1.24 20.87
CA TRP A 130 6.75 -1.04 22.33
C TRP A 130 5.65 -1.85 23.03
N HIS A 131 4.69 -2.43 22.31
CA HIS A 131 3.59 -3.15 22.94
C HIS A 131 4.08 -4.40 23.68
N ALA A 132 3.55 -4.66 24.88
CA ALA A 132 4.09 -5.74 25.73
C ALA A 132 3.91 -7.16 25.18
N ASP A 133 2.89 -7.40 24.37
CA ASP A 133 2.66 -8.69 23.69
C ASP A 133 3.42 -8.83 22.35
N ILE A 134 4.43 -7.99 22.06
CA ILE A 134 5.12 -7.96 20.77
C ILE A 134 5.81 -9.28 20.41
N PHE A 135 6.40 -9.99 21.39
CA PHE A 135 7.07 -11.26 21.11
C PHE A 135 6.07 -12.35 20.71
N GLU A 136 4.93 -12.42 21.39
CA GLU A 136 3.84 -13.34 21.05
C GLU A 136 3.23 -12.99 19.69
N PHE A 137 3.07 -11.70 19.39
CA PHE A 137 2.59 -11.20 18.10
C PHE A 137 3.46 -11.71 16.94
N LEU A 138 4.80 -11.64 17.07
CA LEU A 138 5.74 -12.15 16.06
C LEU A 138 5.65 -13.67 15.85
N ASN A 139 5.06 -14.40 16.78
CA ASN A 139 4.93 -15.86 16.67
C ASN A 139 3.59 -16.31 16.05
N LEU A 140 2.62 -15.40 15.83
CA LEU A 140 1.26 -15.76 15.43
C LEU A 140 1.15 -16.43 14.05
N LYS A 141 2.04 -16.08 13.10
CA LYS A 141 2.06 -16.64 11.74
C LYS A 141 2.91 -17.91 11.60
N LYS A 142 3.76 -18.21 12.59
CA LYS A 142 4.71 -19.33 12.50
C LYS A 142 4.01 -20.66 12.29
N ASN A 143 4.57 -21.50 11.43
CA ASN A 143 4.02 -22.84 11.16
C ASN A 143 4.11 -23.75 12.39
N THR A 144 5.20 -23.65 13.16
CA THR A 144 5.45 -24.47 14.35
C THR A 144 4.83 -23.86 15.62
N GLY A 145 4.62 -24.68 16.64
CA GLY A 145 4.09 -24.31 17.96
C GLY A 145 2.60 -24.59 18.15
N LYS A 146 2.06 -24.24 19.32
CA LYS A 146 0.69 -24.61 19.72
C LYS A 146 -0.36 -23.83 18.96
N GLU A 147 -1.40 -24.52 18.47
CA GLU A 147 -2.44 -23.94 17.60
C GLU A 147 -3.23 -22.82 18.28
N GLU A 148 -3.47 -22.94 19.58
CA GLU A 148 -4.19 -21.93 20.36
C GLU A 148 -3.44 -20.59 20.49
N LEU A 149 -2.16 -20.56 20.12
CA LEU A 149 -1.29 -19.39 20.09
C LEU A 149 -0.98 -18.94 18.66
N ARG A 150 -1.80 -19.32 17.68
CA ARG A 150 -1.58 -19.02 16.25
C ARG A 150 -2.81 -18.39 15.62
N ALA A 151 -2.55 -17.58 14.60
CA ALA A 151 -3.55 -16.92 13.77
C ALA A 151 -2.98 -16.76 12.35
N ARG A 152 -2.85 -17.89 11.64
CA ARG A 152 -2.08 -17.98 10.39
C ARG A 152 -2.79 -17.41 9.17
N GLU A 153 -4.06 -17.07 9.25
CA GLU A 153 -4.82 -16.50 8.11
C GLU A 153 -4.66 -14.98 8.02
N LEU A 154 -4.16 -14.37 9.10
CA LEU A 154 -3.89 -12.94 9.16
C LEU A 154 -2.51 -12.62 8.58
N PHE A 155 -2.32 -11.36 8.22
CA PHE A 155 -1.02 -10.75 7.94
C PHE A 155 -0.60 -9.88 9.12
N TYR A 156 0.70 -9.65 9.26
CA TYR A 156 1.26 -8.96 10.42
C TYR A 156 2.19 -7.86 9.94
N ALA A 157 2.10 -6.70 10.58
CA ALA A 157 2.86 -5.51 10.23
C ALA A 157 3.33 -4.79 11.49
N LEU A 158 4.55 -4.24 11.43
CA LEU A 158 5.08 -3.36 12.46
C LEU A 158 4.91 -1.90 12.05
N TRP A 159 4.40 -1.10 12.98
CA TRP A 159 4.31 0.35 12.88
C TRP A 159 5.43 0.96 13.74
N THR A 160 6.60 1.12 13.15
CA THR A 160 7.87 1.28 13.87
C THR A 160 8.23 2.74 14.07
N PRO A 161 8.37 3.24 15.32
CA PRO A 161 8.92 4.57 15.59
C PRO A 161 10.44 4.60 15.38
N ASP A 162 10.98 5.74 14.97
CA ASP A 162 12.40 5.96 14.72
C ASP A 162 13.24 5.65 15.96
N LEU A 163 12.73 6.00 17.16
CA LEU A 163 13.39 5.72 18.45
C LEU A 163 13.74 4.24 18.63
N PHE A 164 12.90 3.31 18.14
CA PHE A 164 13.21 1.88 18.23
C PHE A 164 14.47 1.55 17.40
N MET A 165 14.55 2.08 16.18
CA MET A 165 15.70 1.88 15.29
C MET A 165 16.97 2.54 15.87
N GLU A 166 16.84 3.71 16.47
CA GLU A 166 17.94 4.39 17.18
C GLU A 166 18.45 3.56 18.37
N ARG A 167 17.55 2.99 19.18
CA ARG A 167 17.89 2.14 20.33
C ARG A 167 18.55 0.84 19.88
N ILE A 168 18.14 0.24 18.75
CA ILE A 168 18.82 -0.92 18.13
C ILE A 168 20.26 -0.57 17.76
N LYS A 169 20.43 0.54 17.03
CA LYS A 169 21.75 1.01 16.55
C LYS A 169 22.69 1.27 17.73
N ALA A 170 22.19 1.97 18.75
CA ALA A 170 22.94 2.32 19.96
C ALA A 170 23.08 1.17 20.98
N ASN A 171 22.54 -0.02 20.71
CA ASN A 171 22.53 -1.17 21.63
C ASN A 171 21.94 -0.82 23.01
N LYS A 172 20.85 -0.06 23.02
CA LYS A 172 20.16 0.38 24.24
C LYS A 172 19.01 -0.56 24.62
N THR A 173 18.50 -0.37 25.83
CA THR A 173 17.29 -1.01 26.33
C THR A 173 16.04 -0.47 25.63
N TRP A 174 15.06 -1.35 25.45
CA TRP A 174 13.72 -1.08 24.97
C TRP A 174 12.70 -1.53 26.01
N SER A 175 11.81 -0.61 26.41
CA SER A 175 10.72 -0.85 27.35
C SER A 175 9.45 -1.30 26.63
N LEU A 176 8.89 -2.40 27.11
CA LEU A 176 7.64 -2.99 26.67
C LEU A 176 6.50 -2.53 27.60
N MET A 177 5.49 -1.89 27.03
CA MET A 177 4.43 -1.17 27.75
C MET A 177 3.04 -1.69 27.37
N CYS A 178 2.08 -1.53 28.30
CA CYS A 178 0.67 -1.74 28.02
C CYS A 178 0.01 -0.38 27.71
N PRO A 179 -0.79 -0.26 26.64
CA PRO A 179 -1.45 1.01 26.29
C PRO A 179 -2.39 1.53 27.38
N HIS A 180 -2.94 0.64 28.22
CA HIS A 180 -3.78 1.04 29.34
C HIS A 180 -2.97 1.73 30.47
N GLN A 181 -1.73 1.29 30.70
CA GLN A 181 -0.83 1.91 31.70
C GLN A 181 -0.10 3.13 31.13
N CYS A 182 0.25 3.09 29.83
CA CYS A 182 0.98 4.12 29.12
C CYS A 182 0.15 4.65 27.93
N PRO A 183 -0.96 5.37 28.19
CA PRO A 183 -1.86 5.83 27.14
C PRO A 183 -1.24 6.88 26.24
N GLY A 184 -1.76 7.02 25.02
CA GLY A 184 -1.38 8.09 24.10
C GLY A 184 -0.15 7.83 23.24
N LEU A 185 0.63 6.77 23.48
CA LEU A 185 1.80 6.44 22.64
C LEU A 185 1.44 6.24 21.16
N ALA A 186 0.28 5.64 20.89
CA ALA A 186 -0.24 5.46 19.54
C ALA A 186 -0.83 6.74 18.91
N ASP A 187 -1.02 7.79 19.71
CA ASP A 187 -1.66 9.05 19.31
C ASP A 187 -0.64 10.17 19.07
N VAL A 188 0.65 9.93 19.29
CA VAL A 188 1.77 10.85 19.03
C VAL A 188 2.86 10.18 18.19
N TRP A 189 3.70 10.96 17.52
CA TRP A 189 4.82 10.49 16.69
C TRP A 189 6.03 11.41 16.83
N GLY A 190 7.19 10.97 16.32
CA GLY A 190 8.43 11.75 16.30
C GLY A 190 8.90 12.17 17.70
N GLU A 191 9.30 13.44 17.85
CA GLU A 191 9.81 13.94 19.14
C GLU A 191 8.79 13.88 20.28
N GLU A 192 7.50 14.05 19.99
CA GLU A 192 6.44 13.96 21.00
C GLU A 192 6.30 12.52 21.52
N PHE A 193 6.37 11.54 20.62
CA PHE A 193 6.45 10.12 20.99
C PHE A 193 7.67 9.85 21.86
N ASN A 194 8.86 10.33 21.46
CA ASN A 194 10.09 10.10 22.21
C ASN A 194 9.99 10.63 23.64
N LYS A 195 9.54 11.89 23.80
CA LYS A 195 9.35 12.52 25.11
C LYS A 195 8.33 11.76 25.98
N LEU A 196 7.23 11.32 25.39
CA LEU A 196 6.18 10.60 26.12
C LEU A 196 6.66 9.20 26.56
N TYR A 197 7.29 8.47 25.64
CA TYR A 197 7.86 7.15 25.90
C TYR A 197 8.92 7.19 27.01
N GLU A 198 9.88 8.11 26.90
CA GLU A 198 10.96 8.25 27.90
C GLU A 198 10.43 8.75 29.25
N LYS A 199 9.36 9.56 29.26
CA LYS A 199 8.66 9.94 30.49
C LYS A 199 8.04 8.73 31.19
N TYR A 200 7.51 7.76 30.46
CA TYR A 200 7.01 6.51 31.04
C TYR A 200 8.16 5.62 31.54
N GLU A 201 9.27 5.53 30.79
CA GLU A 201 10.48 4.83 31.24
C GLU A 201 10.99 5.41 32.58
N ALA A 202 11.11 6.74 32.68
CA ALA A 202 11.61 7.43 33.88
C ALA A 202 10.70 7.24 35.11
N LYS A 203 9.42 6.94 34.91
CA LYS A 203 8.46 6.62 35.96
C LYS A 203 8.38 5.12 36.29
N ASN A 204 9.21 4.29 35.67
CA ASN A 204 9.12 2.83 35.74
C ASN A 204 7.75 2.28 35.32
N MET A 205 7.09 2.96 34.38
CA MET A 205 5.80 2.54 33.81
C MET A 205 6.05 1.66 32.58
N TYR A 206 6.43 0.41 32.82
CA TYR A 206 6.60 -0.62 31.80
C TYR A 206 6.35 -2.00 32.40
N ILE A 207 5.99 -2.97 31.56
CA ILE A 207 5.81 -4.37 31.96
C ILE A 207 7.17 -5.09 32.00
N LYS A 208 8.00 -4.84 30.99
CA LYS A 208 9.30 -5.51 30.85
C LYS A 208 10.27 -4.63 30.09
N GLN A 209 11.55 -4.74 30.40
CA GLN A 209 12.63 -4.17 29.59
C GLN A 209 13.43 -5.29 28.92
N VAL A 210 13.83 -5.06 27.67
CA VAL A 210 14.66 -5.98 26.88
C VAL A 210 15.76 -5.22 26.16
N PRO A 211 16.90 -5.83 25.83
CA PRO A 211 17.81 -5.25 24.85
C PRO A 211 17.07 -5.02 23.53
N ALA A 212 17.16 -3.83 22.94
CA ALA A 212 16.45 -3.53 21.68
C ALA A 212 16.85 -4.50 20.55
N ARG A 213 18.11 -4.95 20.55
CA ARG A 213 18.62 -5.95 19.59
C ARG A 213 17.99 -7.32 19.75
N ASP A 214 17.51 -7.70 20.94
CA ASP A 214 16.86 -9.00 21.14
C ASP A 214 15.50 -9.01 20.45
N LEU A 215 14.73 -7.92 20.58
CA LEU A 215 13.49 -7.76 19.83
C LEU A 215 13.76 -7.69 18.32
N TRP A 216 14.79 -6.97 17.89
CA TRP A 216 15.20 -6.94 16.48
C TRP A 216 15.51 -8.34 15.92
N ARG A 217 16.28 -9.16 16.66
CA ARG A 217 16.54 -10.55 16.25
C ARG A 217 15.25 -11.36 16.12
N ALA A 218 14.31 -11.22 17.04
CA ALA A 218 13.02 -11.90 16.95
C ALA A 218 12.20 -11.47 15.71
N ILE A 219 12.24 -10.18 15.35
CA ILE A 219 11.63 -9.66 14.12
C ILE A 219 12.26 -10.32 12.89
N CYS A 220 13.60 -10.31 12.78
CA CYS A 220 14.30 -10.94 11.67
C CYS A 220 14.02 -12.44 11.58
N THR A 221 14.00 -13.15 12.71
CA THR A 221 13.66 -14.58 12.75
C THR A 221 12.24 -14.82 12.22
N SER A 222 11.26 -14.01 12.61
CA SER A 222 9.90 -14.11 12.05
C SER A 222 9.91 -13.89 10.54
N GLN A 223 10.60 -12.85 10.05
CA GLN A 223 10.66 -12.53 8.62
C GLN A 223 11.31 -13.64 7.80
N ILE A 224 12.37 -14.27 8.31
CA ILE A 224 13.03 -15.40 7.66
C ILE A 224 12.08 -16.61 7.57
N GLU A 225 11.31 -16.89 8.63
CA GLU A 225 10.41 -18.04 8.67
C GLU A 225 9.12 -17.85 7.86
N THR A 226 8.58 -16.63 7.82
CA THR A 226 7.21 -16.38 7.33
C THR A 226 7.09 -15.24 6.31
N GLY A 227 8.19 -14.57 5.94
CA GLY A 227 8.17 -13.36 5.10
C GLY A 227 7.53 -12.14 5.78
N THR A 228 7.18 -12.23 7.06
CA THR A 228 6.42 -11.23 7.83
C THR A 228 6.99 -11.11 9.26
N PRO A 229 6.81 -9.98 9.97
CA PRO A 229 5.91 -8.88 9.67
C PRO A 229 6.42 -7.92 8.59
N TYR A 230 5.48 -7.20 7.95
CA TYR A 230 5.79 -6.01 7.17
C TYR A 230 6.48 -4.95 8.04
N MET A 231 7.31 -4.11 7.43
CA MET A 231 8.02 -3.04 8.12
C MET A 231 7.55 -1.69 7.60
N LEU A 232 6.96 -0.87 8.47
CA LEU A 232 6.56 0.49 8.15
C LEU A 232 7.09 1.44 9.22
N TYR A 233 7.55 2.62 8.79
CA TYR A 233 8.16 3.61 9.67
C TYR A 233 7.15 4.70 10.04
N LYS A 234 6.57 4.58 11.24
CA LYS A 234 5.51 5.44 11.78
C LYS A 234 5.82 6.93 11.60
N ASP A 235 7.03 7.34 11.99
CA ASP A 235 7.42 8.74 12.02
C ASP A 235 7.61 9.29 10.61
N ALA A 236 8.18 8.50 9.70
CA ALA A 236 8.27 8.85 8.29
C ALA A 236 6.89 8.98 7.63
N CYS A 237 5.97 8.05 7.93
CA CYS A 237 4.59 8.07 7.43
C CYS A 237 3.82 9.32 7.92
N ASN A 238 3.92 9.64 9.21
CA ASN A 238 3.23 10.78 9.78
C ASN A 238 3.83 12.12 9.34
N LYS A 239 5.15 12.26 9.39
CA LYS A 239 5.88 13.49 9.01
C LYS A 239 5.65 13.91 7.56
N LYS A 240 5.40 12.93 6.68
CA LYS A 240 5.36 13.11 5.22
C LYS A 240 4.01 12.76 4.63
N SER A 241 2.94 12.91 5.43
CA SER A 241 1.57 12.78 4.97
C SER A 241 0.92 14.16 4.84
N ASN A 242 0.19 14.36 3.75
CA ASN A 242 -0.67 15.53 3.61
C ASN A 242 -1.88 15.49 4.58
N GLN A 243 -2.17 14.33 5.17
CA GLN A 243 -3.22 14.16 6.19
C GLN A 243 -2.71 14.37 7.62
N GLN A 244 -1.47 14.83 7.83
CA GLN A 244 -0.94 15.06 9.19
C GLN A 244 -1.72 16.10 10.00
N ASN A 245 -2.55 16.92 9.35
CA ASN A 245 -3.46 17.86 10.01
C ASN A 245 -4.65 17.19 10.71
N LEU A 246 -4.93 15.91 10.43
CA LEU A 246 -6.04 15.15 11.02
C LEU A 246 -5.68 14.52 12.38
N GLY A 247 -4.38 14.32 12.62
CA GLY A 247 -3.84 13.63 13.79
C GLY A 247 -2.88 12.51 13.39
N THR A 248 -2.48 11.71 14.37
CA THR A 248 -1.53 10.62 14.16
C THR A 248 -2.16 9.47 13.38
N ILE A 249 -1.55 9.12 12.26
CA ILE A 249 -1.84 7.94 11.44
C ILE A 249 -1.27 6.71 12.14
N LYS A 250 -2.12 5.68 12.29
CA LYS A 250 -1.87 4.52 13.16
C LYS A 250 -1.53 3.24 12.41
N SER A 251 -1.76 3.17 11.10
CA SER A 251 -1.47 1.98 10.31
C SER A 251 -1.39 2.31 8.84
N SER A 252 -1.02 1.30 8.06
CA SER A 252 -1.29 1.26 6.63
C SER A 252 -2.40 0.23 6.34
N ASN A 253 -2.63 -0.11 5.08
CA ASN A 253 -3.62 -1.09 4.63
C ASN A 253 -3.04 -2.51 4.55
N LEU A 254 -3.76 -3.43 3.92
CA LEU A 254 -3.30 -4.81 3.68
C LEU A 254 -1.96 -4.88 2.94
N CYS A 255 -1.75 -4.01 1.95
CA CYS A 255 -0.63 -4.10 1.00
C CYS A 255 0.48 -3.05 1.24
N THR A 256 0.40 -2.30 2.34
CA THR A 256 1.42 -1.35 2.85
C THR A 256 1.61 -0.05 2.05
N GLU A 257 0.83 0.19 1.00
CA GLU A 257 0.94 1.36 0.13
C GLU A 257 0.09 2.56 0.58
N ILE A 258 -0.99 2.32 1.34
CA ILE A 258 -1.92 3.38 1.76
C ILE A 258 -1.60 3.85 3.17
N VAL A 259 -1.43 5.15 3.35
CA VAL A 259 -1.15 5.77 4.65
C VAL A 259 -2.19 6.86 4.87
N GLU A 260 -3.34 6.45 5.42
CA GLU A 260 -4.50 7.31 5.65
C GLU A 260 -4.89 7.34 7.13
N TYR A 261 -5.42 8.47 7.57
CA TYR A 261 -5.89 8.67 8.94
C TYR A 261 -7.10 7.78 9.27
N THR A 262 -7.16 7.29 10.51
CA THR A 262 -8.30 6.51 11.03
C THR A 262 -8.62 6.91 12.46
N SER A 263 -9.90 6.80 12.82
CA SER A 263 -10.41 7.11 14.16
C SER A 263 -11.55 6.14 14.51
N ALA A 264 -12.26 6.39 15.62
CA ALA A 264 -13.42 5.59 16.01
C ALA A 264 -14.65 5.78 15.08
N ASP A 265 -14.70 6.91 14.37
CA ASP A 265 -15.78 7.34 13.47
C ASP A 265 -15.36 7.43 11.99
N GLU A 266 -14.09 7.18 11.69
CA GLU A 266 -13.54 7.19 10.33
C GLU A 266 -12.77 5.91 10.04
N ILE A 267 -13.26 5.17 9.04
CA ILE A 267 -12.55 4.04 8.43
C ILE A 267 -12.07 4.52 7.08
N ALA A 268 -10.76 4.60 6.88
CA ALA A 268 -10.20 5.10 5.64
C ALA A 268 -10.46 4.14 4.49
N VAL A 269 -10.59 4.67 3.28
CA VAL A 269 -10.97 3.94 2.08
C VAL A 269 -10.13 4.40 0.91
N CYS A 270 -9.50 3.46 0.20
CA CYS A 270 -8.72 3.81 -0.97
C CYS A 270 -9.33 3.31 -2.28
N ASN A 271 -9.36 4.22 -3.26
CA ASN A 271 -9.82 4.00 -4.64
C ASN A 271 -8.59 3.94 -5.54
N LEU A 272 -8.41 2.80 -6.20
CA LEU A 272 -7.12 2.44 -6.81
C LEU A 272 -7.22 2.29 -8.34
N ALA A 273 -6.22 2.81 -9.04
CA ALA A 273 -5.97 2.51 -10.45
C ALA A 273 -4.47 2.47 -10.71
N SER A 274 -4.06 1.75 -11.76
CA SER A 274 -2.66 1.64 -12.15
C SER A 274 -2.46 2.04 -13.61
N VAL A 275 -1.43 2.85 -13.86
CA VAL A 275 -1.02 3.28 -15.20
C VAL A 275 0.01 2.30 -15.77
N ALA A 276 -0.16 1.88 -17.02
CA ALA A 276 0.77 0.98 -17.70
C ALA A 276 1.94 1.78 -18.28
N VAL A 277 3.01 1.95 -17.50
CA VAL A 277 4.08 2.92 -17.84
C VAL A 277 4.91 2.51 -19.04
N ASN A 278 4.86 1.24 -19.46
CA ASN A 278 5.46 0.75 -20.69
C ASN A 278 4.79 1.29 -21.97
N MET A 279 3.51 1.70 -21.90
CA MET A 279 2.75 2.20 -23.05
C MET A 279 3.22 3.57 -23.56
N PHE A 280 4.07 4.26 -22.79
CA PHE A 280 4.57 5.60 -23.13
C PHE A 280 5.98 5.58 -23.71
N VAL A 281 6.57 4.39 -23.90
CA VAL A 281 7.78 4.23 -24.71
C VAL A 281 7.40 4.42 -26.18
N ASN A 282 8.03 5.39 -26.85
CA ASN A 282 7.71 5.69 -28.25
C ASN A 282 8.13 4.52 -29.18
N PRO A 283 7.55 4.42 -30.40
CA PRO A 283 7.89 3.35 -31.34
C PRO A 283 9.37 3.26 -31.70
N ASP A 284 10.12 4.35 -31.58
CA ASP A 284 11.57 4.41 -31.79
C ASP A 284 12.37 3.67 -30.70
N ARG A 285 11.73 3.29 -29.58
CA ARG A 285 12.33 2.67 -28.39
C ARG A 285 13.50 3.46 -27.79
N LYS A 286 13.53 4.77 -28.02
CA LYS A 286 14.59 5.67 -27.54
C LYS A 286 14.05 6.77 -26.65
N THR A 287 12.79 7.14 -26.83
CA THR A 287 12.18 8.28 -26.14
C THR A 287 10.93 7.87 -25.36
N TYR A 288 10.61 8.66 -24.34
CA TYR A 288 9.48 8.42 -23.43
C TYR A 288 8.51 9.61 -23.48
N ASN A 289 7.21 9.36 -23.66
CA ASN A 289 6.20 10.38 -23.87
C ASN A 289 5.56 10.84 -22.55
N PHE A 290 6.25 11.76 -21.86
CA PHE A 290 5.79 12.33 -20.58
C PHE A 290 4.49 13.16 -20.71
N GLU A 291 4.28 13.85 -21.84
CA GLU A 291 3.06 14.61 -22.07
C GLU A 291 1.83 13.70 -22.14
N LYS A 292 1.94 12.57 -22.85
CA LYS A 292 0.86 11.58 -22.89
C LYS A 292 0.65 10.94 -21.52
N LEU A 293 1.71 10.62 -20.77
CA LEU A 293 1.60 10.11 -19.40
C LEU A 293 0.83 11.08 -18.49
N LYS A 294 1.12 12.38 -18.58
CA LYS A 294 0.40 13.43 -17.85
C LYS A 294 -1.08 13.47 -18.24
N GLU A 295 -1.40 13.43 -19.54
CA GLU A 295 -2.80 13.40 -20.00
C GLU A 295 -3.57 12.21 -19.42
N ILE A 296 -2.97 11.01 -19.43
CA ILE A 296 -3.61 9.80 -18.89
C ILE A 296 -3.82 9.92 -17.39
N VAL A 297 -2.83 10.39 -16.62
CA VAL A 297 -2.97 10.48 -15.17
C VAL A 297 -4.01 11.53 -14.75
N GLU A 298 -4.19 12.60 -15.54
CA GLU A 298 -5.26 13.57 -15.33
C GLU A 298 -6.65 12.90 -15.48
N VAL A 299 -6.84 12.05 -16.48
CA VAL A 299 -8.09 11.28 -16.67
C VAL A 299 -8.30 10.30 -15.51
N VAL A 300 -7.27 9.53 -15.14
CA VAL A 300 -7.33 8.57 -14.02
C VAL A 300 -7.73 9.28 -12.71
N THR A 301 -7.16 10.46 -12.44
CA THR A 301 -7.49 11.28 -11.27
C THR A 301 -8.97 11.63 -11.24
N ARG A 302 -9.55 12.08 -12.36
CA ARG A 302 -10.98 12.39 -12.45
C ARG A 302 -11.87 11.16 -12.29
N ASN A 303 -11.45 10.04 -12.85
CA ASN A 303 -12.18 8.77 -12.73
C ASN A 303 -12.25 8.32 -11.26
N LEU A 304 -11.10 8.34 -10.56
CA LEU A 304 -11.05 7.98 -9.15
C LEU A 304 -11.83 8.96 -8.28
N ASN A 305 -11.82 10.27 -8.58
CA ASN A 305 -12.65 11.24 -7.87
C ASN A 305 -14.16 10.96 -8.07
N LYS A 306 -14.60 10.60 -9.28
CA LYS A 306 -16.01 10.20 -9.53
C LYS A 306 -16.36 8.91 -8.78
N ILE A 307 -15.43 7.95 -8.69
CA ILE A 307 -15.61 6.70 -7.95
C ILE A 307 -15.97 6.95 -6.48
N ILE A 308 -15.40 7.97 -5.85
CA ILE A 308 -15.70 8.32 -4.44
C ILE A 308 -17.19 8.59 -4.23
N ASP A 309 -17.86 9.25 -5.18
CA ASP A 309 -19.25 9.67 -5.02
C ASP A 309 -20.25 8.56 -5.36
N ILE A 310 -19.91 7.67 -6.30
CA ILE A 310 -20.77 6.57 -6.75
C ILE A 310 -20.59 5.28 -5.96
N ASN A 311 -19.50 5.14 -5.21
CA ASN A 311 -19.16 3.91 -4.51
C ASN A 311 -20.21 3.56 -3.45
N TYR A 312 -20.59 2.28 -3.40
CA TYR A 312 -21.33 1.72 -2.28
C TYR A 312 -20.39 1.49 -1.08
N TYR A 313 -20.68 2.17 0.03
CA TYR A 313 -19.92 2.05 1.26
C TYR A 313 -20.58 1.03 2.20
N PRO A 314 -19.86 -0.03 2.64
CA PRO A 314 -20.45 -1.07 3.48
C PRO A 314 -20.77 -0.60 4.90
N LEU A 315 -20.22 0.53 5.34
CA LEU A 315 -20.35 1.08 6.68
C LEU A 315 -20.46 2.63 6.63
N PRO A 316 -21.15 3.27 7.58
CA PRO A 316 -21.20 4.73 7.65
C PRO A 316 -19.82 5.38 7.83
N GLU A 317 -18.94 4.78 8.64
CA GLU A 317 -17.60 5.31 8.92
C GLU A 317 -16.69 5.31 7.68
N THR A 318 -16.90 4.39 6.73
CA THR A 318 -16.15 4.35 5.46
C THR A 318 -16.60 5.46 4.52
N ARG A 319 -17.92 5.74 4.48
CA ARG A 319 -18.47 6.87 3.72
C ARG A 319 -18.03 8.21 4.30
N ASN A 320 -18.04 8.33 5.63
CA ASN A 320 -17.64 9.54 6.34
C ASN A 320 -16.20 9.94 5.98
N SER A 321 -15.25 9.02 6.15
CA SER A 321 -13.84 9.26 5.86
C SER A 321 -13.62 9.64 4.39
N ASN A 322 -14.15 8.84 3.45
CA ASN A 322 -13.85 9.07 2.03
C ASN A 322 -14.46 10.38 1.50
N LEU A 323 -15.67 10.76 1.93
CA LEU A 323 -16.26 12.05 1.53
C LEU A 323 -15.55 13.26 2.16
N ARG A 324 -14.98 13.11 3.36
CA ARG A 324 -14.30 14.19 4.09
C ARG A 324 -12.90 14.48 3.56
N HIS A 325 -12.16 13.46 3.16
CA HIS A 325 -10.74 13.57 2.77
C HIS A 325 -10.49 13.29 1.28
N ARG A 326 -11.40 12.57 0.64
CA ARG A 326 -11.37 12.22 -0.78
C ARG A 326 -10.03 11.67 -1.30
N PRO A 327 -9.33 10.77 -0.57
CA PRO A 327 -8.07 10.22 -1.04
C PRO A 327 -8.27 9.30 -2.25
N ILE A 328 -7.27 9.28 -3.12
CA ILE A 328 -7.16 8.34 -4.24
C ILE A 328 -5.75 7.75 -4.27
N GLY A 329 -5.61 6.56 -4.84
CA GLY A 329 -4.32 5.87 -4.97
C GLY A 329 -4.01 5.51 -6.42
N ILE A 330 -3.21 6.36 -7.07
CA ILE A 330 -2.68 6.10 -8.40
C ILE A 330 -1.35 5.37 -8.26
N GLY A 331 -1.28 4.20 -8.88
CA GLY A 331 -0.06 3.40 -8.98
C GLY A 331 0.38 3.21 -10.42
N VAL A 332 1.38 2.36 -10.60
CA VAL A 332 1.94 1.98 -11.90
C VAL A 332 2.02 0.47 -12.03
N GLN A 333 2.21 0.00 -13.26
CA GLN A 333 2.61 -1.37 -13.58
C GLN A 333 3.48 -1.31 -14.84
N GLY A 334 4.31 -2.34 -15.04
CA GLY A 334 5.19 -2.42 -16.20
C GLY A 334 6.38 -1.48 -16.16
N LEU A 335 6.89 -1.14 -14.97
CA LEU A 335 8.11 -0.33 -14.84
C LEU A 335 9.33 -1.05 -15.43
N ALA A 336 9.49 -2.34 -15.09
CA ALA A 336 10.56 -3.15 -15.67
C ALA A 336 10.41 -3.32 -17.18
N ASP A 337 9.19 -3.49 -17.69
CA ASP A 337 8.92 -3.52 -19.14
C ASP A 337 9.37 -2.22 -19.82
N ALA A 338 9.08 -1.05 -19.23
CA ALA A 338 9.48 0.24 -19.77
C ALA A 338 11.02 0.35 -19.88
N PHE A 339 11.74 -0.09 -18.85
CA PHE A 339 13.20 -0.12 -18.86
C PHE A 339 13.76 -1.08 -19.91
N ILE A 340 13.22 -2.30 -20.00
CA ILE A 340 13.64 -3.29 -21.01
C ILE A 340 13.38 -2.78 -22.43
N LEU A 341 12.22 -2.17 -22.69
CA LEU A 341 11.87 -1.61 -23.99
C LEU A 341 12.84 -0.49 -24.41
N LEU A 342 13.32 0.31 -23.46
CA LEU A 342 14.30 1.38 -23.66
C LEU A 342 15.76 0.93 -23.58
N ARG A 343 16.01 -0.39 -23.40
CA ARG A 343 17.35 -0.96 -23.24
C ARG A 343 18.13 -0.39 -22.05
N MET A 344 17.43 -0.15 -20.95
CA MET A 344 18.01 0.34 -19.70
C MET A 344 18.07 -0.79 -18.68
N PRO A 345 19.27 -1.22 -18.23
CA PRO A 345 19.39 -2.06 -17.05
C PRO A 345 18.67 -1.43 -15.86
N PHE A 346 17.98 -2.23 -15.05
CA PHE A 346 17.15 -1.72 -13.95
C PHE A 346 17.95 -0.83 -12.97
N GLU A 347 19.23 -1.16 -12.76
CA GLU A 347 20.15 -0.45 -11.85
C GLU A 347 20.91 0.71 -12.51
N SER A 348 20.67 0.98 -13.80
CA SER A 348 21.40 2.00 -14.54
C SER A 348 21.08 3.43 -14.06
N PRO A 349 22.03 4.40 -14.22
CA PRO A 349 21.75 5.81 -13.99
C PRO A 349 20.58 6.34 -14.83
N GLU A 350 20.43 5.85 -16.07
CA GLU A 350 19.36 6.21 -16.99
C GLU A 350 18.00 5.73 -16.47
N ALA A 351 17.89 4.47 -16.02
CA ALA A 351 16.68 3.94 -15.39
C ALA A 351 16.33 4.71 -14.10
N THR A 352 17.34 5.09 -13.31
CA THR A 352 17.17 5.90 -12.10
C THR A 352 16.59 7.28 -12.41
N LEU A 353 17.07 7.95 -13.47
CA LEU A 353 16.55 9.24 -13.91
C LEU A 353 15.13 9.11 -14.46
N LEU A 354 14.88 8.12 -15.32
CA LEU A 354 13.56 7.87 -15.89
C LEU A 354 12.53 7.54 -14.81
N ASN A 355 12.91 6.76 -13.79
CA ASN A 355 12.07 6.49 -12.62
C ASN A 355 11.60 7.80 -11.97
N LYS A 356 12.53 8.73 -11.68
CA LYS A 356 12.18 10.05 -11.11
C LYS A 356 11.21 10.80 -12.02
N GLN A 357 11.50 10.87 -13.32
CA GLN A 357 10.69 11.62 -14.29
C GLN A 357 9.29 11.04 -14.47
N ILE A 358 9.13 9.71 -14.47
CA ILE A 358 7.82 9.04 -14.51
C ILE A 358 6.99 9.44 -13.28
N PHE A 359 7.54 9.31 -12.08
CA PHE A 359 6.81 9.62 -10.85
C PHE A 359 6.56 11.12 -10.64
N GLU A 360 7.48 11.99 -11.07
CA GLU A 360 7.25 13.44 -11.14
C GLU A 360 6.07 13.77 -12.06
N THR A 361 6.01 13.15 -13.23
CA THR A 361 4.93 13.34 -14.20
C THR A 361 3.58 12.88 -13.67
N LEU A 362 3.53 11.69 -13.07
CA LEU A 362 2.32 11.15 -12.45
C LEU A 362 1.80 12.09 -11.35
N TYR A 363 2.68 12.53 -10.45
CA TYR A 363 2.29 13.41 -9.35
C TYR A 363 1.87 14.79 -9.84
N TYR A 364 2.59 15.36 -10.80
CA TYR A 364 2.26 16.67 -11.40
C TYR A 364 0.89 16.65 -12.08
N GLY A 365 0.63 15.65 -12.94
CA GLY A 365 -0.65 15.53 -13.63
C GLY A 365 -1.81 15.27 -12.66
N ALA A 366 -1.60 14.44 -11.63
CA ALA A 366 -2.62 14.18 -10.61
C ALA A 366 -2.97 15.44 -9.80
N LEU A 367 -1.96 16.21 -9.37
CA LEU A 367 -2.16 17.48 -8.68
C LEU A 367 -2.88 18.49 -9.57
N LYS A 368 -2.49 18.60 -10.85
CA LYS A 368 -3.13 19.49 -11.81
C LYS A 368 -4.62 19.15 -11.97
N ALA A 369 -4.96 17.88 -12.22
CA ALA A 369 -6.36 17.47 -12.34
C ALA A 369 -7.15 17.69 -11.04
N SER A 370 -6.56 17.40 -9.88
CA SER A 370 -7.20 17.63 -8.57
C SER A 370 -7.40 19.11 -8.26
N CYS A 371 -6.49 19.99 -8.69
CA CYS A 371 -6.64 21.44 -8.59
C CYS A 371 -7.75 21.97 -9.51
N GLU A 372 -7.83 21.47 -10.75
CA GLU A 372 -8.91 21.83 -11.68
C GLU A 372 -10.28 21.33 -11.22
N LEU A 373 -10.34 20.20 -10.50
CA LEU A 373 -11.56 19.75 -9.82
C LEU A 373 -11.92 20.65 -8.64
N ALA A 374 -10.93 21.10 -7.86
CA ALA A 374 -11.15 22.01 -6.74
C ALA A 374 -11.68 23.38 -7.20
N GLU A 375 -11.19 23.89 -8.33
CA GLU A 375 -11.70 25.12 -8.95
C GLU A 375 -13.19 25.03 -9.31
N LYS A 376 -13.66 23.84 -9.70
CA LYS A 376 -15.05 23.61 -10.11
C LYS A 376 -15.98 23.23 -8.94
N GLU A 377 -15.49 22.42 -8.01
CA GLU A 377 -16.30 21.74 -6.99
C GLU A 377 -15.94 22.13 -5.55
N GLY A 378 -14.95 23.01 -5.37
CA GLY A 378 -14.34 23.32 -4.09
C GLY A 378 -13.36 22.24 -3.61
N THR A 379 -12.57 22.56 -2.60
CA THR A 379 -11.61 21.64 -2.00
C THR A 379 -12.28 20.48 -1.27
N TYR A 380 -11.53 19.44 -0.90
CA TYR A 380 -12.04 18.48 0.08
C TYR A 380 -12.23 19.15 1.45
N SER A 381 -13.16 18.63 2.27
CA SER A 381 -13.64 19.30 3.48
C SER A 381 -12.58 19.56 4.55
N SER A 382 -11.49 18.79 4.53
CA SER A 382 -10.38 18.87 5.49
C SER A 382 -9.09 19.44 4.88
N TYR A 383 -9.21 20.20 3.79
CA TYR A 383 -8.08 20.82 3.10
C TYR A 383 -7.36 21.87 3.96
N GLU A 384 -8.12 22.71 4.64
CA GLU A 384 -7.55 23.79 5.46
C GLU A 384 -6.65 23.24 6.58
N GLY A 385 -5.46 23.82 6.70
CA GLY A 385 -4.44 23.42 7.67
C GLY A 385 -3.53 22.28 7.21
N SER A 386 -3.87 21.59 6.12
CA SER A 386 -3.01 20.56 5.50
C SER A 386 -1.70 21.17 4.97
N PRO A 387 -0.63 20.38 4.81
CA PRO A 387 0.61 20.86 4.20
C PRO A 387 0.43 21.48 2.81
N VAL A 388 -0.40 20.89 1.94
CA VAL A 388 -0.64 21.45 0.60
C VAL A 388 -1.32 22.82 0.65
N SER A 389 -2.18 23.07 1.66
CA SER A 389 -2.76 24.42 1.89
C SER A 389 -1.72 25.47 2.26
N LYS A 390 -0.54 25.03 2.73
CA LYS A 390 0.62 25.87 3.07
C LYS A 390 1.68 25.89 1.96
N GLY A 391 1.36 25.37 0.77
CA GLY A 391 2.28 25.31 -0.37
C GLY A 391 3.37 24.23 -0.25
N ILE A 392 3.22 23.28 0.66
CA ILE A 392 4.16 22.17 0.89
C ILE A 392 3.63 20.93 0.15
N LEU A 393 4.34 20.52 -0.90
CA LEU A 393 4.09 19.29 -1.65
C LEU A 393 4.98 18.16 -1.14
N GLN A 394 4.76 16.95 -1.66
CA GLN A 394 5.43 15.75 -1.14
C GLN A 394 6.95 15.87 -1.16
N TYR A 395 7.55 16.29 -2.28
CA TYR A 395 9.01 16.41 -2.39
C TYR A 395 9.62 17.43 -1.41
N ASP A 396 8.87 18.47 -1.02
CA ASP A 396 9.33 19.43 0.00
C ASP A 396 9.49 18.74 1.36
N MET A 397 8.58 17.81 1.71
CA MET A 397 8.65 17.03 2.95
C MET A 397 9.85 16.06 2.99
N TRP A 398 10.43 15.76 1.82
CA TRP A 398 11.66 14.97 1.67
C TRP A 398 12.90 15.83 1.48
N ASN A 399 12.78 17.16 1.45
CA ASN A 399 13.86 18.10 1.11
C ASN A 399 14.50 17.80 -0.26
N VAL A 400 13.68 17.41 -1.25
CA VAL A 400 14.12 17.10 -2.61
C VAL A 400 13.72 18.25 -3.55
N THR A 401 14.64 18.66 -4.42
CA THR A 401 14.32 19.53 -5.56
C THR A 401 13.99 18.65 -6.77
N PRO A 402 12.78 18.74 -7.35
CA PRO A 402 12.41 17.98 -8.55
C PRO A 402 13.29 18.32 -9.76
N THR A 403 13.22 17.50 -10.81
CA THR A 403 13.81 17.86 -12.11
C THR A 403 13.09 19.06 -12.74
N SER A 404 13.70 19.65 -13.76
CA SER A 404 13.11 20.76 -14.54
C SER A 404 12.07 20.29 -15.58
N LEU A 405 11.61 19.04 -15.54
CA LEU A 405 10.66 18.48 -16.51
C LEU A 405 9.29 19.18 -16.46
N TRP A 406 8.86 19.61 -15.26
CA TRP A 406 7.56 20.26 -15.05
C TRP A 406 7.70 21.56 -14.26
N ASP A 407 6.83 22.54 -14.55
CA ASP A 407 6.80 23.82 -13.83
C ASP A 407 6.01 23.72 -12.51
N TRP A 408 6.70 23.24 -11.48
CA TRP A 408 6.17 23.14 -10.13
C TRP A 408 5.79 24.48 -9.50
N THR A 409 6.43 25.58 -9.93
CA THR A 409 6.15 26.93 -9.40
C THR A 409 4.78 27.40 -9.87
N ALA A 410 4.51 27.28 -11.17
CA ALA A 410 3.20 27.60 -11.72
C ALA A 410 2.09 26.71 -11.13
N LEU A 411 2.37 25.41 -10.93
CA LEU A 411 1.40 24.51 -10.30
C LEU A 411 1.12 24.89 -8.83
N LYS A 412 2.16 25.19 -8.03
CA LYS A 412 1.98 25.65 -6.64
C LYS A 412 1.16 26.94 -6.56
N GLN A 413 1.34 27.88 -7.51
CA GLN A 413 0.53 29.10 -7.57
C GLN A 413 -0.95 28.79 -7.85
N LYS A 414 -1.24 27.87 -8.77
CA LYS A 414 -2.62 27.42 -9.03
C LYS A 414 -3.23 26.74 -7.81
N ILE A 415 -2.48 25.86 -7.15
CA ILE A 415 -2.93 25.18 -5.92
C ILE A 415 -3.18 26.19 -4.80
N ALA A 416 -2.31 27.20 -4.63
CA ALA A 416 -2.52 28.24 -3.62
C ALA A 416 -3.80 29.04 -3.85
N LYS A 417 -4.22 29.20 -5.12
CA LYS A 417 -5.46 29.91 -5.48
C LYS A 417 -6.71 29.05 -5.34
N ASN A 418 -6.66 27.81 -5.83
CA ASN A 418 -7.86 26.98 -6.03
C ASN A 418 -7.96 25.81 -5.05
N GLY A 419 -6.88 25.47 -4.37
CA GLY A 419 -6.74 24.27 -3.54
C GLY A 419 -6.73 22.96 -4.33
N LEU A 420 -7.03 21.85 -3.64
CA LEU A 420 -7.09 20.49 -4.21
C LEU A 420 -8.39 19.78 -3.82
N ARG A 421 -8.88 18.90 -4.70
CA ARG A 421 -10.08 18.09 -4.48
C ARG A 421 -9.81 16.80 -3.70
N ASN A 422 -8.56 16.34 -3.66
CA ASN A 422 -8.17 15.06 -3.07
C ASN A 422 -7.00 15.27 -2.09
N SER A 423 -7.08 14.66 -0.90
CA SER A 423 -6.03 14.80 0.13
C SER A 423 -4.75 14.03 -0.22
N LEU A 424 -4.87 12.88 -0.87
CA LEU A 424 -3.77 12.01 -1.32
C LEU A 424 -4.07 11.54 -2.75
N LEU A 425 -3.00 11.27 -3.51
CA LEU A 425 -3.09 11.01 -4.95
C LEU A 425 -2.33 9.76 -5.41
N MET A 426 -1.15 9.51 -4.84
CA MET A 426 -0.20 8.51 -5.33
C MET A 426 -0.03 7.39 -4.30
N ALA A 427 -0.19 6.15 -4.74
CA ALA A 427 0.07 4.97 -3.93
C ALA A 427 0.32 3.75 -4.84
N PRO A 428 1.56 3.51 -5.30
CA PRO A 428 1.91 2.34 -6.09
C PRO A 428 1.59 1.05 -5.32
N MET A 429 0.57 0.34 -5.79
CA MET A 429 0.07 -0.89 -5.18
C MET A 429 0.67 -2.14 -5.84
N PRO A 430 0.58 -3.31 -5.20
CA PRO A 430 0.73 -4.58 -5.91
C PRO A 430 -0.34 -4.71 -7.01
N THR A 431 0.09 -5.02 -8.22
CA THR A 431 -0.79 -5.12 -9.40
C THR A 431 -0.96 -6.56 -9.87
N ALA A 432 -0.89 -7.54 -8.96
CA ALA A 432 -0.83 -8.98 -9.27
C ALA A 432 -1.82 -9.44 -10.34
N SER A 433 -3.11 -9.12 -10.20
CA SER A 433 -4.11 -9.53 -11.20
C SER A 433 -4.16 -8.59 -12.41
N THR A 434 -4.02 -7.28 -12.20
CA THR A 434 -4.21 -6.29 -13.28
C THR A 434 -3.03 -6.22 -14.24
N ALA A 435 -1.79 -6.41 -13.74
CA ALA A 435 -0.60 -6.51 -14.59
C ALA A 435 -0.61 -7.78 -15.43
N GLN A 436 -1.08 -8.89 -14.87
CA GLN A 436 -1.29 -10.12 -15.65
C GLN A 436 -2.34 -9.95 -16.75
N ILE A 437 -3.43 -9.21 -16.51
CA ILE A 437 -4.44 -8.90 -17.54
C ILE A 437 -3.84 -8.06 -18.67
N LEU A 438 -3.02 -7.05 -18.35
CA LEU A 438 -2.40 -6.18 -19.36
C LEU A 438 -1.18 -6.82 -20.04
N GLY A 439 -0.57 -7.83 -19.43
CA GLY A 439 0.63 -8.51 -19.92
C GLY A 439 1.94 -7.84 -19.48
N ASN A 440 1.92 -7.11 -18.37
CA ASN A 440 3.06 -6.35 -17.84
C ASN A 440 3.65 -7.03 -16.60
N ASN A 441 4.88 -6.65 -16.23
CA ASN A 441 5.44 -6.94 -14.92
C ASN A 441 4.74 -6.15 -13.80
N GLU A 442 4.77 -6.71 -12.59
CA GLU A 442 4.04 -6.15 -11.46
C GLU A 442 4.64 -4.84 -10.95
N SER A 443 3.77 -3.87 -10.68
CA SER A 443 4.06 -2.63 -9.95
C SER A 443 5.36 -1.93 -10.41
N THR A 444 6.22 -1.60 -9.46
CA THR A 444 7.56 -1.04 -9.64
C THR A 444 8.66 -2.10 -9.54
N GLU A 445 8.32 -3.39 -9.57
CA GLU A 445 9.26 -4.46 -9.28
C GLU A 445 10.13 -4.79 -10.50
N PRO A 446 11.37 -5.25 -10.30
CA PRO A 446 12.13 -5.90 -11.37
C PRO A 446 11.47 -7.22 -11.77
N TYR A 447 11.87 -7.79 -12.91
CA TYR A 447 11.48 -9.16 -13.25
C TYR A 447 12.05 -10.12 -12.21
N THR A 448 11.19 -10.91 -11.57
CA THR A 448 11.60 -11.91 -10.57
C THR A 448 12.26 -13.12 -11.21
N SER A 449 11.87 -13.46 -12.44
CA SER A 449 12.45 -14.53 -13.25
C SER A 449 12.14 -14.31 -14.73
N ASN A 450 13.06 -14.73 -15.62
CA ASN A 450 12.77 -14.77 -17.05
C ASN A 450 11.98 -16.00 -17.50
N ILE A 451 11.73 -16.95 -16.61
CA ILE A 451 10.81 -18.07 -16.86
C ILE A 451 10.02 -18.39 -15.62
N TYR A 452 8.70 -18.48 -15.75
CA TYR A 452 7.82 -18.81 -14.64
C TYR A 452 6.75 -19.81 -15.08
N THR A 453 6.31 -20.64 -14.13
CA THR A 453 5.25 -21.61 -14.36
C THR A 453 3.90 -20.96 -14.05
N ARG A 454 3.05 -20.86 -15.06
CA ARG A 454 1.67 -20.41 -14.93
C ARG A 454 0.74 -21.59 -14.75
N ARG A 455 0.06 -21.65 -13.61
CA ARG A 455 -1.01 -22.63 -13.36
C ARG A 455 -2.35 -22.07 -13.82
N VAL A 456 -3.03 -22.79 -14.69
CA VAL A 456 -4.42 -22.53 -15.10
C VAL A 456 -5.24 -23.81 -14.96
N LEU A 457 -6.56 -23.73 -15.08
CA LEU A 457 -7.45 -24.89 -14.94
C LEU A 457 -7.11 -26.04 -15.93
N SER A 458 -6.53 -25.72 -17.09
CA SER A 458 -6.12 -26.69 -18.11
C SER A 458 -4.72 -27.29 -17.90
N GLY A 459 -3.97 -26.87 -16.87
CA GLY A 459 -2.63 -27.41 -16.57
C GLY A 459 -1.59 -26.34 -16.21
N GLU A 460 -0.33 -26.76 -16.22
CA GLU A 460 0.82 -25.90 -15.96
C GLU A 460 1.54 -25.54 -17.26
N PHE A 461 1.75 -24.25 -17.51
CA PHE A 461 2.41 -23.74 -18.70
C PHE A 461 3.65 -22.97 -18.30
N GLN A 462 4.79 -23.26 -18.91
CA GLN A 462 5.98 -22.43 -18.77
C GLN A 462 5.84 -21.19 -19.64
N VAL A 463 5.95 -20.02 -19.04
CA VAL A 463 5.93 -18.72 -19.71
C VAL A 463 7.30 -18.10 -19.60
N VAL A 464 7.90 -17.80 -20.75
CA VAL A 464 9.18 -17.08 -20.84
C VAL A 464 8.89 -15.59 -20.89
N ASN A 465 9.77 -14.77 -20.31
CA ASN A 465 9.75 -13.32 -20.48
C ASN A 465 9.71 -12.99 -21.98
N HIS A 466 8.61 -12.37 -22.41
CA HIS A 466 8.34 -12.15 -23.83
C HIS A 466 9.33 -11.16 -24.47
N HIS A 467 9.89 -10.23 -23.69
CA HIS A 467 10.95 -9.33 -24.17
C HIS A 467 12.23 -10.10 -24.47
N LEU A 468 12.70 -10.89 -23.49
CA LEU A 468 13.88 -11.73 -23.65
C LEU A 468 13.71 -12.74 -24.79
N LEU A 469 12.54 -13.40 -24.87
CA LEU A 469 12.25 -14.35 -25.93
C LEU A 469 12.36 -13.70 -27.31
N LYS A 470 11.82 -12.48 -27.46
CA LYS A 470 11.94 -11.71 -28.69
C LYS A 470 13.41 -11.41 -29.01
N ASP A 471 14.18 -10.93 -28.04
CA ASP A 471 15.59 -10.60 -28.24
C ASP A 471 16.45 -11.81 -28.62
N LEU A 472 16.25 -12.94 -27.95
CA LEU A 472 16.94 -14.19 -28.27
C LEU A 472 16.54 -14.68 -29.66
N THR A 473 15.28 -14.52 -30.07
CA THR A 473 14.80 -14.92 -31.39
C THR A 473 15.38 -14.02 -32.49
N ASP A 474 15.33 -12.70 -32.30
CA ASP A 474 15.85 -11.71 -33.25
C ASP A 474 17.37 -11.87 -33.47
N ARG A 475 18.10 -12.36 -32.46
CA ARG A 475 19.53 -12.67 -32.53
C ARG A 475 19.85 -14.10 -32.99
N GLY A 476 18.84 -14.92 -33.31
CA GLY A 476 19.03 -16.32 -33.71
C GLY A 476 19.57 -17.24 -32.61
N LEU A 477 19.42 -16.84 -31.34
CA LEU A 477 19.90 -17.57 -30.15
C LEU A 477 18.84 -18.48 -29.54
N TRP A 478 17.56 -18.32 -29.90
CA TRP A 478 16.46 -19.11 -29.33
C TRP A 478 16.36 -20.51 -29.96
N ASN A 479 16.50 -21.54 -29.11
CA ASN A 479 16.30 -22.94 -29.47
C ASN A 479 15.95 -23.78 -28.22
N ASP A 480 15.67 -25.08 -28.40
CA ASP A 480 15.32 -25.98 -27.28
C ASP A 480 16.45 -26.11 -26.24
N ILE A 481 17.72 -25.99 -26.66
CA ILE A 481 18.86 -26.03 -25.75
C ILE A 481 18.84 -24.78 -24.85
N MET A 482 18.68 -23.58 -25.43
CA MET A 482 18.58 -22.32 -24.70
C MET A 482 17.41 -22.34 -23.71
N LYS A 483 16.25 -22.85 -24.12
CA LYS A 483 15.08 -23.02 -23.23
C LYS A 483 15.41 -23.93 -22.05
N ASN A 484 16.01 -25.10 -22.29
CA ASN A 484 16.37 -26.04 -21.23
C ASN A 484 17.44 -25.45 -20.29
N GLN A 485 18.40 -24.70 -20.83
CA GLN A 485 19.40 -24.00 -20.03
C GLN A 485 18.78 -22.90 -19.17
N LEU A 486 17.81 -22.15 -19.68
CA LEU A 486 17.08 -21.14 -18.92
C LEU A 486 16.33 -21.76 -17.74
N ILE A 487 15.67 -22.91 -17.96
CA ILE A 487 15.00 -23.69 -16.90
C ILE A 487 16.03 -24.16 -15.86
N ALA A 488 17.15 -24.74 -16.31
CA ALA A 488 18.20 -25.25 -15.43
C ALA A 488 18.88 -24.16 -14.59
N ASN A 489 18.85 -22.90 -15.06
CA ASN A 489 19.37 -21.74 -14.35
C ASN A 489 18.27 -20.93 -13.64
N TYR A 490 17.10 -21.53 -13.41
CA TYR A 490 15.98 -20.91 -12.68
C TYR A 490 15.57 -19.54 -13.26
N GLY A 491 15.63 -19.39 -14.59
CA GLY A 491 15.30 -18.14 -15.30
C GLY A 491 16.42 -17.11 -15.36
N SER A 492 17.62 -17.41 -14.85
CA SER A 492 18.77 -16.53 -15.02
C SER A 492 19.47 -16.76 -16.36
N ILE A 493 19.85 -15.67 -17.03
CA ILE A 493 20.65 -15.68 -18.27
C ILE A 493 22.14 -15.39 -18.04
N GLN A 494 22.55 -15.05 -16.81
CA GLN A 494 23.90 -14.56 -16.51
C GLN A 494 24.99 -15.56 -16.89
N ASN A 495 24.76 -16.84 -16.57
CA ASN A 495 25.71 -17.92 -16.79
C ASN A 495 25.52 -18.64 -18.12
N LEU A 496 24.61 -18.17 -19.00
CA LEU A 496 24.35 -18.83 -20.26
C LEU A 496 25.44 -18.51 -21.28
N PRO A 497 26.11 -19.53 -21.86
CA PRO A 497 27.09 -19.33 -22.91
C PRO A 497 26.40 -18.85 -24.18
N GLY A 498 27.03 -17.92 -24.91
CA GLY A 498 26.49 -17.38 -26.16
C GLY A 498 25.45 -16.26 -26.01
N VAL A 499 24.97 -15.97 -24.80
CA VAL A 499 24.16 -14.77 -24.53
C VAL A 499 25.10 -13.56 -24.40
N PRO A 500 24.95 -12.51 -25.23
CA PRO A 500 25.76 -11.30 -25.15
C PRO A 500 25.60 -10.54 -23.83
N ASN A 501 26.64 -9.82 -23.39
CA ASN A 501 26.63 -9.09 -22.12
C ASN A 501 25.58 -7.98 -22.07
N ASP A 502 25.33 -7.29 -23.18
CA ASP A 502 24.30 -6.25 -23.26
C ASP A 502 22.90 -6.80 -22.99
N LEU A 503 22.63 -8.07 -23.34
CA LEU A 503 21.36 -8.73 -23.04
C LEU A 503 21.32 -9.29 -21.61
N LYS A 504 22.47 -9.57 -21.00
CA LYS A 504 22.55 -10.00 -19.59
C LYS A 504 22.34 -8.84 -18.62
N GLU A 505 22.73 -7.64 -18.99
CA GLU A 505 22.53 -6.44 -18.16
C GLU A 505 21.06 -5.98 -18.14
N ILE A 506 20.32 -6.23 -19.22
CA ILE A 506 18.88 -5.95 -19.37
C ILE A 506 18.06 -7.06 -18.73
#